data_AF-A0A351GJN7-F1
#
_entry.id   AF-A0A351GJN7-F1
#
_cell.length_a   1.000
_cell.length_b   1.000
_cell.length_c   1.000
_cell.angle_alpha   90.00
_cell.angle_beta   90.00
_cell.angle_gamma   90.00
#
_symmetry.space_group_name_H-M   'P 1'
#
loop_
_entity.id
_entity.type
_entity.pdbx_description
1 polymer ?
#
loop_
_entity_poly.entity_id
_entity_poly.type
_entity_poly.pdbx_seq_one_letter_code
_entity_poly.pdbx_strand_id
1 'polypeptide(L)'
;MRALGMFVVRLPKKFKDTISIAGQEMYLASKFDEFGNRINYAEIVSTPARHEVGANPGDILYFHHHVCVEKSLHLEDDLYMVRYDPNGGYGSHAYAYETPSGEIHMLSDWVFVEQPQKVTEKIVEGIIILEEDKDADHGFIRYANKELAYLGAKVGDKVYFSKHSDYAMEVKGETLWRMRNDDLLYVRNA
;
A
#
# COMPACT_ATOMS: atom_id res chain seq x y z
N MET A 1 18.97 10.16 -15.97
CA MET A 1 18.42 11.46 -15.56
C MET A 1 17.61 11.25 -14.26
N ARG A 2 17.76 12.12 -13.25
CA ARG A 2 16.98 12.04 -11.99
C ARG A 2 16.04 13.23 -11.91
N ALA A 3 14.76 12.99 -11.64
CA ALA A 3 13.81 14.08 -11.38
C ALA A 3 14.07 14.68 -9.99
N LEU A 4 13.81 15.98 -9.82
CA LEU A 4 14.14 16.71 -8.58
C LEU A 4 13.48 16.09 -7.33
N GLY A 5 12.16 15.92 -7.34
CA GLY A 5 11.36 15.46 -6.19
C GLY A 5 10.43 14.30 -6.52
N MET A 6 10.75 13.51 -7.55
CA MET A 6 9.89 12.43 -8.02
C MET A 6 10.70 11.17 -8.30
N PHE A 7 10.11 10.02 -8.01
CA PHE A 7 10.57 8.76 -8.58
C PHE A 7 10.13 8.67 -10.04
N VAL A 8 10.83 7.86 -10.81
CA VAL A 8 10.37 7.37 -12.11
C VAL A 8 10.27 5.85 -12.01
N VAL A 9 9.11 5.31 -12.36
CA VAL A 9 8.83 3.87 -12.34
C VAL A 9 8.46 3.36 -13.72
N ARG A 10 8.71 2.08 -13.98
CA ARG A 10 8.32 1.37 -15.20
C ARG A 10 7.08 0.52 -14.95
N LEU A 11 5.94 0.95 -15.49
CA LEU A 11 4.62 0.33 -15.32
C LEU A 11 4.06 -0.10 -16.69
N PRO A 12 4.40 -1.31 -17.19
CA PRO A 12 4.01 -1.77 -18.52
C PRO A 12 2.51 -2.02 -18.65
N LYS A 13 1.84 -2.38 -17.56
CA LYS A 13 0.38 -2.50 -17.47
C LYS A 13 -0.12 -1.69 -16.28
N LYS A 14 -1.15 -0.89 -16.50
CA LYS A 14 -1.81 -0.11 -15.44
C LYS A 14 -2.89 -0.89 -14.68
N PHE A 15 -3.47 -1.88 -15.35
CA PHE A 15 -4.62 -2.62 -14.86
C PHE A 15 -4.40 -4.13 -15.05
N LYS A 16 -4.91 -4.92 -14.10
CA LYS A 16 -5.12 -6.35 -14.17
C LYS A 16 -6.35 -6.59 -15.03
N ASP A 17 -6.13 -6.69 -16.34
CA ASP A 17 -7.17 -6.75 -17.36
C ASP A 17 -7.27 -8.11 -18.06
N THR A 18 -6.54 -9.12 -17.58
CA THR A 18 -6.61 -10.49 -18.10
C THR A 18 -6.82 -11.51 -16.99
N ILE A 19 -7.59 -12.56 -17.31
CA ILE A 19 -7.80 -13.74 -16.46
C ILE A 19 -7.62 -15.01 -17.30
N SER A 20 -7.17 -16.11 -16.69
CA SER A 20 -7.06 -17.41 -17.36
C SER A 20 -8.25 -18.29 -17.00
N ILE A 21 -9.00 -18.75 -18.00
CA ILE A 21 -10.11 -19.70 -17.83
C ILE A 21 -9.85 -20.89 -18.75
N ALA A 22 -9.74 -22.08 -18.18
CA ALA A 22 -9.49 -23.33 -18.92
C ALA A 22 -8.27 -23.24 -19.88
N GLY A 23 -7.23 -22.48 -19.49
CA GLY A 23 -6.02 -22.30 -20.29
C GLY A 23 -6.12 -21.29 -21.43
N GLN A 24 -7.25 -20.57 -21.55
CA GLN A 24 -7.42 -19.45 -22.48
C GLN A 24 -7.35 -18.12 -21.71
N GLU A 25 -6.62 -17.16 -22.27
CA GLU A 25 -6.57 -15.80 -21.75
C GLU A 25 -7.82 -15.03 -22.20
N MET A 26 -8.56 -14.50 -21.22
CA MET A 26 -9.76 -13.71 -21.42
C MET A 26 -9.50 -12.28 -20.94
N TYR A 27 -9.94 -11.30 -21.72
CA TYR A 27 -9.87 -9.88 -21.33
C TYR A 27 -11.04 -9.54 -20.40
N LEU A 28 -10.71 -8.98 -19.24
CA LEU A 28 -11.66 -8.43 -18.30
C LEU A 28 -11.93 -6.96 -18.67
N ALA A 29 -13.20 -6.58 -18.75
CA ALA A 29 -13.57 -5.17 -18.86
C ALA A 29 -13.30 -4.48 -17.50
N SER A 30 -12.04 -4.09 -17.26
CA SER A 30 -11.54 -3.50 -16.01
C SER A 30 -12.33 -2.28 -15.55
N LYS A 31 -13.05 -1.61 -16.44
CA LYS A 31 -13.97 -0.49 -16.15
C LYS A 31 -15.04 -0.83 -15.11
N PHE A 32 -15.47 -2.10 -14.98
CA PHE A 32 -16.50 -2.47 -14.01
C PHE A 32 -15.98 -2.60 -12.56
N ASP A 33 -14.66 -2.72 -12.39
CA ASP A 33 -13.98 -2.61 -11.08
C ASP A 33 -12.62 -1.95 -11.30
N GLU A 34 -12.64 -0.65 -11.60
CA GLU A 34 -11.42 0.06 -11.95
C GLU A 34 -10.47 0.18 -10.75
N PHE A 35 -10.99 0.19 -9.53
CA PHE A 35 -10.18 0.35 -8.32
C PHE A 35 -9.47 -0.95 -7.94
N GLY A 36 -10.17 -2.09 -7.92
CA GLY A 36 -9.58 -3.39 -7.58
C GLY A 36 -8.58 -3.91 -8.61
N ASN A 37 -8.74 -3.50 -9.87
CA ASN A 37 -7.87 -3.95 -10.95
C ASN A 37 -6.60 -3.11 -11.14
N ARG A 38 -6.35 -2.05 -10.36
CA ARG A 38 -5.15 -1.21 -10.57
C ARG A 38 -3.88 -1.88 -10.06
N ILE A 39 -2.80 -1.71 -10.82
CA ILE A 39 -1.46 -2.09 -10.40
C ILE A 39 -0.83 -0.88 -9.70
N ASN A 40 -0.65 -1.00 -8.39
CA ASN A 40 -0.20 0.08 -7.49
C ASN A 40 1.26 -0.08 -7.08
N TYR A 41 2.03 -0.82 -7.87
CA TYR A 41 3.45 -1.05 -7.67
C TYR A 41 4.19 -1.23 -8.99
N ALA A 42 5.45 -0.82 -9.05
CA ALA A 42 6.28 -0.96 -10.25
C ALA A 42 7.78 -0.81 -9.94
N GLU A 43 8.62 -1.29 -10.85
CA GLU A 43 10.07 -1.18 -10.73
C GLU A 43 10.53 0.29 -10.80
N ILE A 44 11.41 0.69 -9.88
CA ILE A 44 12.05 2.01 -9.87
C ILE A 44 13.10 2.06 -10.98
N VAL A 45 12.99 3.05 -11.86
CA VAL A 45 14.00 3.38 -12.87
C VAL A 45 14.91 4.51 -12.37
N SER A 46 14.38 5.43 -11.57
CA SER A 46 15.11 6.59 -11.08
C SER A 46 14.54 7.10 -9.76
N THR A 47 15.40 7.55 -8.85
CA THR A 47 15.02 8.09 -7.53
C THR A 47 15.12 9.61 -7.49
N PRO A 48 14.32 10.29 -6.63
CA PRO A 48 14.35 11.75 -6.47
C PRO A 48 15.77 12.26 -6.23
N ALA A 49 16.21 13.26 -6.98
CA ALA A 49 17.57 13.83 -6.86
C ALA A 49 17.78 14.62 -5.57
N ARG A 50 16.73 15.28 -5.07
CA ARG A 50 16.78 16.20 -3.93
C ARG A 50 16.80 15.49 -2.57
N HIS A 51 16.38 14.22 -2.52
CA HIS A 51 16.16 13.50 -1.27
C HIS A 51 16.89 12.17 -1.26
N GLU A 52 17.51 11.82 -0.13
CA GLU A 52 18.06 10.50 0.11
C GLU A 52 16.96 9.59 0.67
N VAL A 53 16.40 8.75 -0.20
CA VAL A 53 15.19 7.95 0.08
C VAL A 53 15.47 6.47 0.41
N GLY A 54 16.74 6.06 0.45
CA GLY A 54 17.16 4.68 0.71
C GLY A 54 16.91 3.67 -0.43
N ALA A 55 15.90 3.94 -1.26
CA ALA A 55 15.57 3.15 -2.45
C ALA A 55 16.60 3.31 -3.58
N ASN A 56 16.67 2.32 -4.47
CA ASN A 56 17.54 2.26 -5.64
C ASN A 56 16.77 1.86 -6.90
N PRO A 57 17.28 2.19 -8.10
CA PRO A 57 16.77 1.59 -9.34
C PRO A 57 16.81 0.06 -9.27
N GLY A 58 15.73 -0.60 -9.70
CA GLY A 58 15.51 -2.04 -9.58
C GLY A 58 14.67 -2.47 -8.36
N ASP A 59 14.52 -1.61 -7.35
CA ASP A 59 13.58 -1.83 -6.25
C ASP A 59 12.12 -1.72 -6.77
N ILE A 60 11.15 -2.27 -6.04
CA ILE A 60 9.72 -2.09 -6.35
C ILE A 60 9.18 -0.93 -5.52
N LEU A 61 8.58 0.07 -6.14
CA LEU A 61 7.88 1.15 -5.45
C LEU A 61 6.39 0.85 -5.36
N TYR A 62 5.81 0.97 -4.16
CA TYR A 62 4.38 0.96 -3.91
C TYR A 62 3.85 2.41 -3.88
N PHE A 63 2.77 2.69 -4.60
CA PHE A 63 2.31 4.06 -4.81
C PHE A 63 0.79 4.25 -4.93
N HIS A 64 0.38 5.51 -4.84
CA HIS A 64 -1.00 5.95 -5.01
C HIS A 64 -1.50 5.68 -6.43
N HIS A 65 -2.72 5.18 -6.57
CA HIS A 65 -3.35 4.87 -7.86
C HIS A 65 -3.45 6.05 -8.85
N HIS A 66 -3.25 7.27 -8.38
CA HIS A 66 -3.18 8.48 -9.23
C HIS A 66 -2.08 8.35 -10.30
N VAL A 67 -0.99 7.64 -10.00
CA VAL A 67 0.09 7.36 -10.96
C VAL A 67 -0.45 6.67 -12.22
N CYS A 68 -1.47 5.82 -12.09
CA CYS A 68 -2.05 5.10 -13.23
C CYS A 68 -2.98 5.98 -14.08
N VAL A 69 -3.69 6.92 -13.46
CA VAL A 69 -4.81 7.66 -14.09
C VAL A 69 -4.47 9.09 -14.49
N GLU A 70 -3.57 9.77 -13.78
CA GLU A 70 -3.22 11.17 -14.05
C GLU A 70 -2.27 11.27 -15.25
N LYS A 71 -2.73 11.87 -16.35
CA LYS A 71 -1.91 12.08 -17.55
C LYS A 71 -0.67 12.94 -17.29
N SER A 72 -0.71 13.85 -16.31
CA SER A 72 0.42 14.70 -15.94
C SER A 72 1.58 13.94 -15.28
N LEU A 73 1.32 12.73 -14.79
CA LEU A 73 2.33 11.84 -14.21
C LEU A 73 2.92 10.87 -15.24
N HIS A 74 2.32 10.76 -16.42
CA HIS A 74 2.89 9.99 -17.52
C HIS A 74 4.05 10.77 -18.15
N LEU A 75 5.19 10.10 -18.33
CA LEU A 75 6.37 10.70 -18.95
C LEU A 75 6.46 10.31 -20.43
N GLU A 76 6.75 9.05 -20.71
CA GLU A 76 6.84 8.44 -22.04
C GLU A 76 6.64 6.93 -21.91
N ASP A 77 6.19 6.26 -22.97
CA ASP A 77 6.01 4.80 -23.02
C ASP A 77 5.33 4.18 -21.78
N ASP A 78 6.06 3.36 -21.02
CA ASP A 78 5.63 2.75 -19.77
C ASP A 78 6.24 3.43 -18.54
N LEU A 79 6.78 4.64 -18.69
CA LEU A 79 7.40 5.42 -17.62
C LEU A 79 6.42 6.41 -16.99
N TYR A 80 6.39 6.39 -15.66
CA TYR A 80 5.52 7.24 -14.84
C TYR A 80 6.29 7.90 -13.71
N MET A 81 5.92 9.14 -13.42
CA MET A 81 6.45 9.92 -12.31
C MET A 81 5.61 9.67 -11.05
N VAL A 82 6.28 9.40 -9.93
CA VAL A 82 5.64 9.25 -8.63
C VAL A 82 6.13 10.36 -7.72
N ARG A 83 5.21 11.23 -7.29
CA ARG A 83 5.52 12.34 -6.38
C ARG A 83 5.99 11.81 -5.04
N TYR A 84 7.06 12.41 -4.53
CA TYR A 84 7.57 12.13 -3.20
C TYR A 84 7.71 13.45 -2.42
N ASP A 85 7.11 13.49 -1.24
CA ASP A 85 7.32 14.54 -0.26
C ASP A 85 7.86 13.89 1.02
N PRO A 86 9.05 14.26 1.52
CA PRO A 86 9.60 13.70 2.75
C PRO A 86 8.74 13.99 4.00
N ASN A 87 7.92 15.04 3.97
CA ASN A 87 6.97 15.35 5.04
C ASN A 87 5.66 14.58 4.90
N GLY A 88 5.52 13.76 3.85
CA GLY A 88 4.38 12.88 3.68
C GLY A 88 3.09 13.59 3.29
N GLY A 89 1.98 13.09 3.84
CA GLY A 89 0.64 13.55 3.54
C GLY A 89 0.18 13.22 2.11
N TYR A 90 -1.02 13.69 1.74
CA TYR A 90 -1.64 13.35 0.45
C TYR A 90 -0.89 13.88 -0.78
N GLY A 91 0.10 14.77 -0.60
CA GLY A 91 0.98 15.23 -1.68
C GLY A 91 2.04 14.19 -2.09
N SER A 92 2.33 13.22 -1.23
CA SER A 92 3.27 12.14 -1.49
C SER A 92 2.54 10.91 -2.04
N HIS A 93 2.79 10.57 -3.30
CA HIS A 93 2.21 9.38 -3.93
C HIS A 93 3.02 8.12 -3.63
N ALA A 94 4.26 8.24 -3.16
CA ALA A 94 5.13 7.11 -2.85
C ALA A 94 4.91 6.63 -1.41
N TYR A 95 4.52 5.37 -1.23
CA TYR A 95 4.17 4.81 0.09
C TYR A 95 5.29 4.01 0.71
N ALA A 96 5.93 3.14 -0.06
CA ALA A 96 6.97 2.24 0.40
C ALA A 96 7.80 1.76 -0.79
N TYR A 97 8.99 1.22 -0.53
CA TYR A 97 9.74 0.45 -1.51
C TYR A 97 10.12 -0.92 -0.98
N GLU A 98 10.26 -1.88 -1.89
CA GLU A 98 10.74 -3.24 -1.64
C GLU A 98 12.10 -3.43 -2.28
N THR A 99 13.06 -3.88 -1.50
CA THR A 99 14.39 -4.24 -2.01
C THR A 99 14.36 -5.60 -2.70
N PRO A 100 15.38 -5.96 -3.51
CA PRO A 100 15.50 -7.30 -4.10
C PRO A 100 15.54 -8.45 -3.09
N SER A 101 15.88 -8.19 -1.82
CA SER A 101 15.80 -9.18 -0.74
C SER A 101 14.39 -9.37 -0.19
N GLY A 102 13.41 -8.60 -0.68
CA GLY A 102 12.01 -8.61 -0.25
C GLY A 102 11.74 -7.82 1.03
N GLU A 103 12.66 -6.93 1.43
CA GLU A 103 12.49 -6.07 2.61
C GLU A 103 11.67 -4.83 2.22
N ILE A 104 10.63 -4.53 3.00
CA ILE A 104 9.76 -3.36 2.80
C ILE A 104 10.21 -2.21 3.68
N HIS A 105 10.41 -1.05 3.08
CA HIS A 105 10.75 0.20 3.74
C HIS A 105 9.66 1.24 3.49
N MET A 106 9.01 1.70 4.57
CA MET A 106 7.98 2.74 4.48
C MET A 106 8.59 4.11 4.19
N LEU A 107 7.90 4.90 3.37
CA LEU A 107 8.29 6.27 3.02
C LEU A 107 7.40 7.28 3.74
N SER A 108 8.00 8.36 4.25
CA SER A 108 7.28 9.48 4.88
C SER A 108 6.46 9.03 6.10
N ASP A 109 5.21 9.50 6.25
CA ASP A 109 4.28 9.18 7.33
C ASP A 109 3.38 7.96 7.04
N TRP A 110 3.64 7.23 5.94
CA TRP A 110 2.83 6.08 5.56
C TRP A 110 3.13 4.85 6.41
N VAL A 111 2.09 4.05 6.66
CA VAL A 111 2.14 2.75 7.33
C VAL A 111 1.29 1.73 6.55
N PHE A 112 1.63 0.46 6.70
CA PHE A 112 0.75 -0.63 6.26
C PHE A 112 0.20 -1.38 7.45
N VAL A 113 -1.12 -1.59 7.44
CA VAL A 113 -1.89 -2.25 8.49
C VAL A 113 -2.55 -3.49 7.90
N GLU A 114 -2.42 -4.63 8.57
CA GLU A 114 -3.15 -5.85 8.22
C GLU A 114 -4.55 -5.84 8.84
N GLN A 115 -5.51 -6.38 8.09
CA GLN A 115 -6.89 -6.51 8.55
C GLN A 115 -6.98 -7.53 9.69
N PRO A 116 -7.91 -7.36 10.65
CA PRO A 116 -8.23 -8.44 11.58
C PRO A 116 -8.72 -9.66 10.80
N GLN A 117 -8.02 -10.79 10.92
CA GLN A 117 -8.38 -12.05 10.27
C GLN A 117 -9.08 -13.04 11.23
N LYS A 118 -9.47 -12.58 12.42
CA LYS A 118 -9.96 -13.51 13.45
C LYS A 118 -11.45 -13.77 13.27
N VAL A 119 -11.74 -14.99 12.84
CA VAL A 119 -12.98 -15.66 13.24
C VAL A 119 -12.76 -16.19 14.65
N THR A 120 -13.42 -15.60 15.63
CA THR A 120 -13.45 -16.11 17.00
C THR A 120 -14.57 -17.12 17.13
N GLU A 121 -14.23 -18.34 17.51
CA GLU A 121 -15.19 -19.37 17.87
C GLU A 121 -15.52 -19.25 19.37
N LYS A 122 -16.81 -19.15 19.69
CA LYS A 122 -17.29 -19.08 21.06
C LYS A 122 -18.40 -20.11 21.26
N ILE A 123 -18.26 -20.95 22.28
CA ILE A 123 -19.30 -21.89 22.69
C ILE A 123 -20.15 -21.22 23.77
N VAL A 124 -21.42 -20.98 23.47
CA VAL A 124 -22.41 -20.46 24.42
C VAL A 124 -23.54 -21.47 24.52
N GLU A 125 -23.71 -22.08 25.70
CA GLU A 125 -24.78 -23.06 25.98
C GLU A 125 -24.87 -24.21 24.96
N GLY A 126 -23.72 -24.68 24.45
CA GLY A 126 -23.64 -25.76 23.47
C GLY A 126 -23.84 -25.32 22.00
N ILE A 127 -24.02 -24.02 21.75
CA ILE A 127 -24.05 -23.43 20.41
C ILE A 127 -22.65 -22.92 20.07
N ILE A 128 -22.14 -23.30 18.90
CA ILE A 128 -20.91 -22.73 18.32
C ILE A 128 -21.28 -21.43 17.60
N ILE A 129 -20.78 -20.31 18.09
CA ILE A 129 -20.89 -18.99 17.45
C ILE A 129 -19.56 -18.67 16.80
N LEU A 130 -19.59 -18.40 15.50
CA LEU A 130 -18.45 -17.87 14.75
C LEU A 130 -18.64 -16.35 14.65
N GLU A 131 -17.87 -15.60 15.42
CA GLU A 131 -17.81 -14.14 15.33
C GLU A 131 -16.67 -13.78 14.38
N GLU A 132 -16.99 -13.22 13.22
CA GLU A 132 -15.99 -12.65 12.33
C GLU A 132 -15.73 -11.20 12.74
N ASP A 133 -14.52 -10.91 13.23
CA ASP A 133 -14.09 -9.55 13.51
C ASP A 133 -13.77 -8.87 12.17
N LYS A 134 -14.80 -8.31 11.53
CA LYS A 134 -14.72 -7.61 10.23
C LYS A 134 -14.73 -6.10 10.39
N ASP A 135 -14.64 -5.60 11.62
CA ASP A 135 -14.70 -4.16 11.87
C ASP A 135 -13.46 -3.49 11.28
N ALA A 136 -13.67 -2.66 10.27
CA ALA A 136 -12.64 -1.83 9.65
C ALA A 136 -12.35 -0.56 10.48
N ASP A 137 -12.41 -0.65 11.80
CA ASP A 137 -11.99 0.44 12.71
C ASP A 137 -10.67 0.14 13.42
N HIS A 138 -10.14 -1.07 13.22
CA HIS A 138 -8.86 -1.49 13.78
C HIS A 138 -8.14 -2.51 12.91
N GLY A 139 -6.84 -2.68 13.18
CA GLY A 139 -5.98 -3.65 12.52
C GLY A 139 -4.65 -3.79 13.27
N PHE A 140 -3.69 -4.48 12.66
CA PHE A 140 -2.35 -4.65 13.24
C PHE A 140 -1.30 -4.00 12.36
N ILE A 141 -0.34 -3.28 12.95
CA ILE A 141 0.72 -2.65 12.15
C ILE A 141 1.59 -3.76 11.53
N ARG A 142 1.62 -3.83 10.20
CA ARG A 142 2.43 -4.79 9.44
C ARG A 142 3.80 -4.20 9.08
N TYR A 143 3.81 -2.96 8.62
CA TYR A 143 5.02 -2.20 8.31
C TYR A 143 4.92 -0.78 8.86
N ALA A 144 5.93 -0.37 9.63
CA ALA A 144 5.99 0.91 10.30
C ALA A 144 7.07 1.81 9.69
N ASN A 145 6.81 3.12 9.65
CA ASN A 145 7.86 4.11 9.43
C ASN A 145 8.59 4.44 10.73
N LYS A 146 9.71 5.17 10.61
CA LYS A 146 10.57 5.52 11.75
C LYS A 146 9.89 6.47 12.75
N GLU A 147 9.02 7.35 12.27
CA GLU A 147 8.30 8.32 13.12
C GLU A 147 7.27 7.62 14.01
N LEU A 148 6.56 6.63 13.48
CA LEU A 148 5.59 5.85 14.25
C LEU A 148 6.24 5.18 15.47
N ALA A 149 7.46 4.66 15.30
CA ALA A 149 8.23 4.09 16.40
C ALA A 149 8.56 5.12 17.49
N TYR A 150 8.79 6.38 17.12
CA TYR A 150 9.00 7.48 18.07
C TYR A 150 7.70 7.84 18.80
N LEU A 151 6.54 7.70 18.15
CA LEU A 151 5.21 7.86 18.77
C LEU A 151 4.84 6.68 19.70
N GLY A 152 5.66 5.64 19.76
CA GLY A 152 5.51 4.51 20.69
C GLY A 152 4.73 3.32 20.15
N ALA A 153 4.34 3.34 18.86
CA ALA A 153 3.69 2.21 18.19
C ALA A 153 4.68 1.44 17.31
N LYS A 154 4.54 0.12 17.23
CA LYS A 154 5.46 -0.77 16.49
C LYS A 154 4.71 -1.85 15.71
N VAL A 155 5.45 -2.54 14.84
CA VAL A 155 4.94 -3.70 14.12
C VAL A 155 4.35 -4.73 15.10
N GLY A 156 3.14 -5.20 14.80
CA GLY A 156 2.36 -6.14 15.60
C GLY A 156 1.38 -5.50 16.59
N ASP A 157 1.48 -4.19 16.85
CA ASP A 157 0.52 -3.53 17.76
C ASP A 157 -0.88 -3.44 17.12
N LYS A 158 -1.91 -3.65 17.94
CA LYS A 158 -3.31 -3.42 17.55
C LYS A 158 -3.61 -1.93 17.61
N VAL A 159 -3.93 -1.35 16.45
CA VAL A 159 -4.24 0.08 16.29
C VAL A 159 -5.68 0.27 15.89
N TYR A 160 -6.29 1.34 16.40
CA TYR A 160 -7.60 1.82 15.99
C TYR A 160 -7.42 3.10 15.19
N PHE A 161 -8.19 3.26 14.12
CA PHE A 161 -8.00 4.34 13.15
C PHE A 161 -9.30 5.05 12.77
N SER A 162 -9.19 6.23 12.17
CA SER A 162 -10.35 7.00 11.75
C SER A 162 -11.13 6.35 10.61
N LYS A 163 -12.43 6.64 10.54
CA LYS A 163 -13.31 6.13 9.48
C LYS A 163 -12.78 6.52 8.10
N HIS A 164 -12.86 5.59 7.14
CA HIS A 164 -12.49 5.79 5.73
C HIS A 164 -10.99 6.01 5.48
N SER A 165 -10.13 5.73 6.46
CA SER A 165 -8.67 5.73 6.29
C SER A 165 -8.16 4.42 5.68
N ASP A 166 -9.01 3.39 5.58
CA ASP A 166 -8.73 2.05 5.10
C ASP A 166 -8.67 1.97 3.57
N TYR A 167 -7.53 2.37 2.98
CA TYR A 167 -7.28 2.15 1.55
C TYR A 167 -6.55 0.83 1.32
N ALA A 168 -7.27 -0.18 0.80
CA ALA A 168 -6.70 -1.49 0.49
C ALA A 168 -5.78 -1.47 -0.73
N MET A 169 -4.65 -2.17 -0.63
CA MET A 169 -3.73 -2.38 -1.73
C MET A 169 -3.00 -3.72 -1.60
N GLU A 170 -2.55 -4.25 -2.73
CA GLU A 170 -1.75 -5.48 -2.78
C GLU A 170 -0.28 -5.15 -2.51
N VAL A 171 0.28 -5.80 -1.49
CA VAL A 171 1.68 -5.70 -1.08
C VAL A 171 2.20 -7.12 -0.91
N LYS A 172 3.16 -7.53 -1.73
CA LYS A 172 3.70 -8.90 -1.73
C LYS A 172 2.64 -10.03 -1.82
N GLY A 173 1.55 -9.77 -2.55
CA GLY A 173 0.43 -10.71 -2.71
C GLY A 173 -0.53 -10.77 -1.52
N GLU A 174 -0.29 -9.99 -0.46
CA GLU A 174 -1.20 -9.78 0.66
C GLU A 174 -2.01 -8.49 0.43
N THR A 175 -3.28 -8.45 0.86
CA THR A 175 -4.05 -7.20 0.88
C THR A 175 -3.80 -6.50 2.21
N LEU A 176 -3.16 -5.33 2.17
CA LEU A 176 -2.92 -4.48 3.33
C LEU A 176 -3.65 -3.16 3.17
N TRP A 177 -3.97 -2.51 4.29
CA TRP A 177 -4.46 -1.14 4.29
C TRP A 177 -3.29 -0.16 4.41
N ARG A 178 -3.29 0.85 3.53
CA ARG A 178 -2.36 1.97 3.56
C ARG A 178 -2.99 3.12 4.33
N MET A 179 -2.32 3.57 5.38
CA MET A 179 -2.75 4.65 6.27
C MET A 179 -1.60 5.60 6.58
N ARG A 180 -1.90 6.80 7.09
CA ARG A 180 -0.91 7.71 7.67
C ARG A 180 -0.80 7.53 9.18
N ASN A 181 0.29 8.01 9.75
CA ASN A 181 0.44 8.16 11.19
C ASN A 181 -0.77 8.90 11.82
N ASP A 182 -1.25 9.98 11.18
CA ASP A 182 -2.38 10.78 11.68
C ASP A 182 -3.75 10.09 11.61
N ASP A 183 -3.87 9.02 10.81
CA ASP A 183 -5.09 8.21 10.76
C ASP A 183 -5.20 7.28 11.98
N LEU A 184 -4.08 6.99 12.65
CA LEU A 184 -4.02 6.09 13.81
C LEU A 184 -4.38 6.87 15.08
N LEU A 185 -5.51 6.52 15.70
CA LEU A 185 -6.07 7.26 16.82
C LEU A 185 -5.50 6.82 18.18
N TYR A 186 -5.35 5.51 18.38
CA TYR A 186 -4.76 4.96 19.60
C TYR A 186 -4.29 3.52 19.42
N VAL A 187 -3.33 3.13 20.25
CA VAL A 187 -2.90 1.74 20.43
C VAL A 187 -3.60 1.16 21.64
N ARG A 188 -4.19 -0.04 21.50
CA ARG A 188 -4.72 -0.78 22.64
C ARG A 188 -3.71 -1.84 23.07
N ASN A 189 -3.01 -1.54 24.15
CA ASN A 189 -2.18 -2.55 24.83
C ASN A 189 -3.10 -3.60 25.47
N ALA A 190 -2.71 -4.87 25.35
CA ALA A 190 -3.38 -5.99 26.01
C ALA A 190 -3.22 -5.90 27.53
#